data_AF-A0A969MPH4-F1
#
_entry.id   AF-A0A969MPH4-F1
#
_cell.length_a   1.000
_cell.length_b   1.000
_cell.length_c   1.000
_cell.angle_alpha   90.00
_cell.angle_beta   90.00
_cell.angle_gamma   90.00
#
_symmetry.space_group_name_H-M   'P 1'
#
loop_
_entity.id
_entity.type
_entity.pdbx_description
1 polymer ?
#
loop_
_entity_poly.entity_id
_entity_poly.type
_entity_poly.pdbx_seq_one_letter_code
_entity_poly.pdbx_strand_id
1 'polypeptide(L)'
;MNYYNIDPLELPSLPLTERSQLPRQPCVYFVLTDKSVLYIGRTVNLRDRWLGHHRWEQLKELNESVRVAWFECSEHHLLIEIETALINHFEPLLNGSELPFKKPRTTVTFEPEDYEELQRWAEEEFRSVPQLILAIVKRALIERRERKQREDNQ
;
A
#
# COMPACT_ATOMS: atom_id res chain seq x y z
N MET A 1 17.80 13.89 5.04
CA MET A 1 16.92 14.56 6.03
C MET A 1 17.06 13.86 7.37
N ASN A 2 16.87 14.55 8.49
CA ASN A 2 16.91 13.90 9.82
C ASN A 2 15.49 13.39 10.15
N TYR A 3 15.18 12.14 9.81
CA TYR A 3 13.81 11.59 9.86
C TYR A 3 13.27 11.38 11.29
N TYR A 4 14.09 11.60 12.32
CA TYR A 4 13.72 11.48 13.74
C TYR A 4 12.78 12.58 14.25
N ASN A 5 12.58 13.67 13.49
CA ASN A 5 11.67 14.77 13.86
C ASN A 5 10.34 14.75 13.09
N ILE A 6 10.01 13.64 12.41
CA ILE A 6 8.72 13.51 11.74
C ILE A 6 7.65 13.27 12.79
N ASP A 7 6.67 14.18 12.88
CA ASP A 7 5.42 13.94 13.60
C ASP A 7 4.38 13.38 12.62
N PRO A 8 4.01 12.09 12.70
CA PRO A 8 3.03 11.49 11.80
C PRO A 8 1.63 12.11 11.91
N LEU A 9 1.30 12.78 13.02
CA LEU A 9 -0.01 13.35 13.23
C LEU A 9 -0.25 14.63 12.41
N GLU A 10 0.83 15.37 12.13
CA GLU A 10 0.84 16.64 11.37
C GLU A 10 1.01 16.43 9.85
N LEU A 11 1.26 15.19 9.42
CA LEU A 11 1.41 14.87 7.99
C LEU A 11 0.09 14.97 7.23
N PRO A 12 0.14 15.25 5.91
CA PRO A 12 -1.00 15.04 5.02
C PRO A 12 -1.60 13.65 5.24
N SER A 13 -2.91 13.61 5.46
CA SER A 13 -3.59 12.37 5.79
C SER A 13 -5.02 12.34 5.28
N LEU A 14 -5.55 11.13 5.10
CA LEU A 14 -6.95 10.87 4.75
C LEU A 14 -7.52 9.79 5.67
N PRO A 15 -8.82 9.86 6.01
CA PRO A 15 -9.51 8.74 6.64
C PRO A 15 -9.35 7.47 5.81
N LEU A 16 -9.25 6.31 6.48
CA LEU A 16 -9.07 5.01 5.82
C LEU A 16 -10.21 4.70 4.81
N THR A 17 -11.41 5.20 5.07
CA THR A 17 -12.58 5.12 4.19
C THR A 17 -12.37 5.83 2.85
N GLU A 18 -11.55 6.88 2.83
CA GLU A 18 -11.28 7.74 1.66
C GLU A 18 -10.01 7.35 0.89
N ARG A 19 -9.44 6.16 1.15
CA ARG A 19 -8.19 5.69 0.54
C ARG A 19 -8.15 5.71 -0.99
N SER A 20 -9.29 5.73 -1.67
CA SER A 20 -9.36 5.87 -3.14
C SER A 20 -8.81 7.22 -3.63
N GLN A 21 -8.78 8.23 -2.75
CA GLN A 21 -8.29 9.58 -3.05
C GLN A 21 -6.78 9.74 -2.80
N LEU A 22 -6.10 8.75 -2.21
CA LEU A 22 -4.66 8.81 -1.92
C LEU A 22 -3.83 9.17 -3.17
N PRO A 23 -2.68 9.86 -3.03
CA PRO A 23 -1.87 10.27 -4.17
C PRO A 23 -1.20 9.07 -4.88
N ARG A 24 -0.89 9.25 -6.17
CA ARG A 24 -0.11 8.28 -6.96
C ARG A 24 1.37 8.67 -6.90
N GLN A 25 1.96 8.65 -5.71
CA GLN A 25 3.33 9.09 -5.50
C GLN A 25 4.14 8.13 -4.61
N PRO A 26 5.49 8.21 -4.67
CA PRO A 26 6.37 7.50 -3.78
C PRO A 26 6.39 8.14 -2.39
N CYS A 27 6.23 7.32 -1.37
CA CYS A 27 6.12 7.79 0.00
C CYS A 27 6.42 6.69 1.02
N VAL A 28 6.70 7.14 2.24
CA VAL A 28 6.44 6.35 3.44
C VAL A 28 5.09 6.80 4.01
N TYR A 29 4.27 5.83 4.39
CA TYR A 29 2.94 6.05 4.94
C TYR A 29 2.80 5.41 6.32
N PHE A 30 1.97 6.04 7.13
CA PHE A 30 1.61 5.65 8.48
C PHE A 30 0.12 5.35 8.50
N VAL A 31 -0.25 4.21 9.06
CA VAL A 31 -1.61 3.93 9.50
C VAL A 31 -1.63 4.22 10.98
N LEU A 32 -2.49 5.12 11.40
CA LEU A 32 -2.49 5.59 12.77
C LEU A 32 -3.91 5.96 13.21
N THR A 33 -4.09 6.01 14.52
CA THR A 33 -5.26 6.60 15.17
C THR A 33 -4.82 7.89 15.86
N ASP A 34 -5.72 8.56 16.57
CA ASP A 34 -5.38 9.79 17.31
C ASP A 34 -4.37 9.54 18.46
N LYS A 35 -4.12 8.27 18.81
CA LYS A 35 -3.30 7.87 19.96
C LYS A 35 -1.95 7.28 19.58
N SER A 36 -1.88 6.54 18.47
CA SER A 36 -0.68 5.76 18.15
C SER A 36 -0.54 5.42 16.68
N VAL A 37 0.71 5.16 16.27
CA VAL A 37 1.04 4.59 14.98
C VAL A 37 0.80 3.08 15.04
N LEU A 38 -0.10 2.59 14.19
CA LEU A 38 -0.46 1.18 14.11
C LEU A 38 0.42 0.42 13.12
N TYR A 39 0.73 1.04 11.97
CA TYR A 39 1.52 0.42 10.92
C TYR A 39 2.30 1.47 10.13
N ILE A 40 3.51 1.12 9.71
CA ILE A 40 4.33 1.91 8.79
C ILE A 40 4.62 1.05 7.57
N GLY A 41 4.45 1.62 6.39
CA GLY A 41 4.84 1.00 5.14
C GLY A 41 5.43 2.01 4.17
N ARG A 42 6.13 1.51 3.17
CA ARG A 42 6.54 2.29 2.00
C ARG A 42 5.86 1.83 0.72
N THR A 43 5.83 2.71 -0.26
CA THR A 43 5.33 2.43 -1.61
C THR A 43 5.81 3.48 -2.58
N VAL A 44 5.81 3.12 -3.85
CA VAL A 44 6.09 4.00 -5.00
C VAL A 44 4.81 4.55 -5.61
N ASN A 45 3.66 4.00 -5.21
CA ASN A 45 2.34 4.50 -5.54
C ASN A 45 1.38 4.22 -4.37
N LEU A 46 1.03 5.27 -3.62
CA LEU A 46 0.21 5.12 -2.42
C LEU A 46 -1.21 4.65 -2.73
N ARG A 47 -1.85 5.21 -3.76
CA ARG A 47 -3.19 4.79 -4.18
C ARG A 47 -3.25 3.30 -4.52
N ASP A 48 -2.34 2.83 -5.37
CA ASP A 48 -2.33 1.44 -5.83
C ASP A 48 -2.04 0.47 -4.67
N ARG A 49 -1.15 0.87 -3.74
CA ARG A 49 -0.85 0.09 -2.53
C ARG A 49 -2.11 -0.22 -1.71
N TRP A 50 -3.05 0.72 -1.68
CA TRP A 50 -4.29 0.62 -0.90
C TRP A 50 -5.46 -0.02 -1.65
N LEU A 51 -5.39 -0.27 -2.96
CA LEU A 51 -6.36 -1.10 -3.70
C LEU A 51 -6.42 -2.52 -3.16
N GLY A 52 -5.32 -2.95 -2.55
CA GLY A 52 -5.15 -4.28 -2.05
C GLY A 52 -4.55 -4.61 -0.72
N HIS A 53 -4.45 -3.60 0.15
CA HIS A 53 -3.66 -3.62 1.36
C HIS A 53 -3.90 -4.89 2.17
N HIS A 54 -2.83 -5.56 2.55
CA HIS A 54 -2.93 -6.89 3.16
C HIS A 54 -3.57 -6.86 4.55
N ARG A 55 -3.44 -5.74 5.26
CA ARG A 55 -4.08 -5.48 6.57
C ARG A 55 -5.44 -4.81 6.48
N TRP A 56 -6.03 -4.65 5.29
CA TRP A 56 -7.32 -3.95 5.12
C TRP A 56 -8.41 -4.50 6.06
N GLU A 57 -8.61 -5.81 6.12
CA GLU A 57 -9.63 -6.42 6.98
C GLU A 57 -9.37 -6.11 8.47
N GLN A 58 -8.14 -6.27 8.94
CA GLN A 58 -7.76 -5.94 10.33
C GLN A 58 -8.04 -4.48 10.67
N LEU A 59 -7.69 -3.56 9.76
CA LEU A 59 -7.82 -2.13 9.98
C LEU A 59 -9.28 -1.67 9.91
N LYS A 60 -10.09 -2.30 9.08
CA LYS A 60 -11.53 -1.99 8.94
C LYS A 60 -12.33 -2.44 10.17
N GLU A 61 -11.89 -3.48 10.86
CA GLU A 61 -12.53 -4.00 12.08
C GLU A 61 -12.20 -3.18 13.33
N LEU A 62 -11.23 -2.26 13.27
CA LEU A 62 -10.95 -1.35 14.37
C LEU A 62 -12.09 -0.33 14.50
N ASN A 63 -12.71 -0.26 15.68
CA ASN A 63 -13.71 0.76 16.03
C ASN A 63 -13.09 2.14 16.32
N GLU A 64 -11.93 2.45 15.72
CA GLU A 64 -11.20 3.70 15.93
C GLU A 64 -11.15 4.53 14.65
N SER A 65 -10.98 5.84 14.78
CA SER A 65 -10.75 6.77 13.66
C SER A 65 -9.39 6.52 13.03
N VAL A 66 -9.30 5.51 12.15
CA VAL A 66 -8.07 5.16 11.46
C VAL A 66 -7.87 6.09 10.25
N ARG A 67 -6.68 6.68 10.15
CA ARG A 67 -6.24 7.48 8.99
C ARG A 67 -4.93 6.96 8.42
N VAL A 68 -4.73 7.27 7.14
CA VAL A 68 -3.49 7.02 6.40
C VAL A 68 -2.79 8.37 6.22
N ALA A 69 -1.69 8.57 6.93
CA ALA A 69 -0.82 9.74 6.80
C ALA A 69 0.41 9.40 5.95
N TRP A 70 1.02 10.36 5.26
CA TRP A 70 2.19 10.10 4.43
C TRP A 70 3.09 11.32 4.26
N PHE A 71 4.35 11.08 3.92
CA PHE A 71 5.23 12.09 3.34
C PHE A 71 5.85 11.56 2.06
N GLU A 72 5.98 12.44 1.06
CA GLU A 72 6.60 12.11 -0.20
C GLU A 72 8.11 11.85 -0.03
N CYS A 73 8.63 10.87 -0.75
CA CYS A 73 10.05 10.60 -0.81
C CYS A 73 10.48 10.40 -2.26
N SER A 74 11.03 11.46 -2.86
CA SER A 74 11.45 11.44 -4.26
C SER A 74 12.67 10.53 -4.50
N GLU A 75 13.50 10.34 -3.47
CA GLU A 75 14.66 9.44 -3.49
C GLU A 75 14.24 8.00 -3.17
N HIS A 76 13.78 7.27 -4.18
CA HIS A 76 13.17 5.95 -4.04
C HIS A 76 14.08 4.92 -3.35
N HIS A 77 15.39 5.03 -3.57
CA HIS A 77 16.38 4.15 -2.96
C HIS A 77 16.43 4.29 -1.42
N LEU A 78 16.06 5.46 -0.88
CA LEU A 78 16.01 5.70 0.57
C LEU A 78 14.73 5.16 1.22
N LEU A 79 13.70 4.81 0.46
CA LEU A 79 12.41 4.36 1.02
C LEU A 79 12.57 3.19 2.00
N ILE A 80 13.48 2.25 1.71
CA ILE A 80 13.75 1.08 2.55
C ILE A 80 14.41 1.49 3.87
N GLU A 81 15.42 2.34 3.80
CA GLU A 81 16.18 2.80 4.96
C GLU A 81 15.28 3.64 5.88
N ILE A 82 14.49 4.52 5.29
CA ILE A 82 13.54 5.39 6.00
C ILE A 82 12.43 4.56 6.67
N GLU A 83 11.79 3.64 5.95
CA GLU A 83 10.78 2.73 6.52
C GLU A 83 11.36 1.96 7.72
N THR A 84 12.57 1.41 7.56
CA THR A 84 13.25 0.64 8.61
C THR A 84 13.53 1.50 9.83
N ALA A 85 14.08 2.69 9.65
CA ALA A 85 14.37 3.62 10.74
C ALA A 85 13.10 4.04 11.50
N LEU A 86 12.00 4.29 10.78
CA LEU A 86 10.74 4.69 11.39
C LEU A 86 10.04 3.53 12.11
N ILE A 87 10.07 2.32 11.56
CA ILE A 87 9.56 1.13 12.26
C ILE A 87 10.32 0.90 13.57
N ASN A 88 11.65 1.04 13.56
CA ASN A 88 12.47 0.89 14.76
C ASN A 88 12.22 2.01 15.78
N HIS A 89 11.88 3.22 15.32
CA HIS A 89 11.61 4.36 16.19
C HIS A 89 10.23 4.32 16.83
N PHE A 90 9.19 3.99 16.05
CA PHE A 90 7.79 4.02 16.51
C PHE A 90 7.28 2.68 17.05
N GLU A 91 7.99 1.58 16.79
CA GLU A 91 7.60 0.21 17.13
C GLU A 91 6.11 -0.10 16.89
N PRO A 92 5.57 0.10 15.66
CA PRO A 92 4.14 0.01 15.43
C PRO A 92 3.62 -1.41 15.67
N LEU A 93 2.49 -1.53 16.37
CA LEU A 93 1.89 -2.80 16.78
C LEU A 93 1.69 -3.80 15.62
N LEU A 94 1.39 -3.31 14.42
CA LEU A 94 1.11 -4.15 13.27
C LEU A 94 2.35 -4.40 12.38
N ASN A 95 3.48 -3.76 12.62
CA ASN A 95 4.72 -4.15 11.94
C ASN A 95 5.26 -5.42 12.62
N GLY A 96 5.52 -6.48 11.84
CA GLY A 96 5.98 -7.77 12.37
C GLY A 96 4.90 -8.69 12.97
N SER A 97 3.65 -8.23 13.14
CA SER A 97 2.57 -9.09 13.64
C SER A 97 2.05 -10.08 12.59
N GLU A 98 1.56 -11.23 13.04
CA GLU A 98 0.95 -12.23 12.17
C GLU A 98 -0.26 -11.68 11.42
N LEU A 99 -0.45 -12.16 10.19
CA LEU A 99 -1.65 -11.86 9.41
C LEU A 99 -2.77 -12.83 9.81
N PRO A 100 -4.00 -12.34 9.97
CA PRO A 100 -5.08 -13.13 10.57
C PRO A 100 -5.61 -14.18 9.59
N PHE A 101 -5.31 -14.06 8.29
CA PHE A 101 -5.83 -14.95 7.26
C PHE A 101 -4.76 -15.33 6.24
N LYS A 102 -4.69 -16.63 5.93
CA LYS A 102 -3.95 -17.16 4.78
C LYS A 102 -4.75 -16.85 3.51
N LYS A 103 -4.21 -15.98 2.66
CA LYS A 103 -4.82 -15.67 1.36
C LYS A 103 -4.58 -16.82 0.37
N PRO A 104 -5.55 -17.16 -0.50
CA PRO A 104 -5.33 -18.15 -1.55
C PRO A 104 -4.15 -17.74 -2.42
N ARG A 105 -3.37 -18.73 -2.86
CA ARG A 105 -2.18 -18.53 -3.70
C ARG A 105 -2.39 -19.21 -5.04
N THR A 106 -2.02 -18.52 -6.09
CA THR A 106 -1.99 -19.05 -7.46
C THR A 106 -0.59 -18.82 -8.02
N THR A 107 -0.05 -19.82 -8.70
CA THR A 107 1.19 -19.70 -9.48
C THR A 107 0.82 -19.40 -10.92
N VAL A 108 1.51 -18.45 -11.54
CA VAL A 108 1.39 -18.12 -12.96
C VAL A 108 2.77 -18.27 -13.58
N THR A 109 2.84 -18.90 -14.74
CA THR A 109 4.05 -19.05 -15.55
C THR A 109 3.90 -18.17 -16.78
N PHE A 110 4.99 -17.51 -17.18
CA PHE A 110 5.06 -16.62 -18.33
C PHE A 110 6.10 -17.15 -19.31
N GLU A 111 5.91 -16.88 -20.59
CA GLU A 111 7.01 -17.02 -21.56
C GLU A 111 8.13 -16.03 -21.21
N PRO A 112 9.40 -16.32 -21.56
CA PRO A 112 10.53 -15.47 -21.21
C PRO A 112 10.35 -14.01 -21.67
N GLU A 113 9.83 -13.80 -22.88
CA GLU A 113 9.65 -12.47 -23.47
C GLU A 113 8.61 -11.64 -22.70
N ASP A 114 7.50 -12.27 -22.29
CA ASP A 114 6.45 -11.64 -21.47
C ASP A 114 7.00 -11.29 -20.08
N TYR A 115 7.83 -12.16 -19.50
CA TYR A 115 8.42 -11.89 -18.19
C TYR A 115 9.43 -10.75 -18.24
N GLU A 116 10.25 -10.66 -19.29
CA GLU A 116 11.16 -9.53 -19.51
C GLU A 116 10.39 -8.21 -19.64
N GLU A 117 9.25 -8.20 -20.35
CA GLU A 117 8.39 -7.03 -20.42
C GLU A 117 7.81 -6.64 -19.06
N LEU A 118 7.35 -7.62 -18.27
CA LEU A 118 6.92 -7.38 -16.89
C LEU A 118 8.04 -6.84 -16.00
N GLN A 119 9.28 -7.29 -16.18
CA GLN A 119 10.44 -6.76 -15.45
C GLN A 119 10.68 -5.29 -15.78
N ARG A 120 10.74 -4.96 -17.07
CA ARG A 120 10.91 -3.56 -17.52
C ARG A 120 9.79 -2.66 -16.98
N TRP A 121 8.53 -3.08 -17.10
CA TRP A 121 7.41 -2.32 -16.55
C TRP A 121 7.48 -2.18 -15.02
N ALA A 122 7.86 -3.24 -14.31
CA ALA A 122 8.00 -3.19 -12.87
C ALA A 122 9.11 -2.22 -12.44
N GLU A 123 10.23 -2.18 -13.16
CA GLU A 123 11.33 -1.23 -12.95
C GLU A 123 10.89 0.22 -13.19
N GLU A 124 10.19 0.49 -14.30
CA GLU A 124 9.61 1.82 -14.60
C GLU A 124 8.66 2.31 -13.50
N GLU A 125 7.91 1.39 -12.88
CA GLU A 125 7.02 1.70 -11.76
C GLU A 125 7.67 1.48 -10.38
N PHE A 126 9.00 1.34 -10.30
CA PHE A 126 9.82 1.14 -9.09
C PHE A 126 9.28 0.05 -8.12
N ARG A 127 8.82 -1.08 -8.67
CA ARG A 127 8.20 -2.17 -7.93
C ARG A 127 8.75 -3.52 -8.37
N SER A 128 8.43 -4.58 -7.63
CA SER A 128 8.72 -5.94 -8.08
C SER A 128 7.66 -6.46 -9.05
N VAL A 129 8.02 -7.40 -9.92
CA VAL A 129 7.07 -8.07 -10.84
C VAL A 129 5.83 -8.61 -10.11
N PRO A 130 5.94 -9.30 -8.95
CA PRO A 130 4.75 -9.72 -8.19
C PRO A 130 3.84 -8.57 -7.74
N GLN A 131 4.43 -7.42 -7.36
CA GLN A 131 3.65 -6.24 -6.95
C GLN A 131 2.93 -5.61 -8.14
N LEU A 132 3.60 -5.55 -9.30
CA LEU A 132 3.00 -5.10 -10.56
C LEU A 132 1.81 -5.99 -10.95
N ILE A 133 2.01 -7.31 -11.04
CA ILE A 133 0.96 -8.28 -11.37
C ILE A 133 -0.23 -8.13 -10.43
N LEU A 134 0.01 -8.03 -9.12
CA LEU A 134 -1.06 -7.85 -8.14
C LEU A 134 -1.87 -6.57 -8.40
N ALA A 135 -1.20 -5.47 -8.73
CA ALA A 135 -1.87 -4.20 -9.03
C ALA A 135 -2.73 -4.30 -10.30
N ILE A 136 -2.20 -4.92 -11.36
CA ILE A 136 -2.92 -5.13 -12.64
C ILE A 136 -4.17 -5.98 -12.40
N VAL A 137 -4.03 -7.14 -11.75
CA VAL A 137 -5.16 -8.04 -11.49
C VAL A 137 -6.22 -7.36 -10.62
N LYS A 138 -5.82 -6.56 -9.62
CA LYS A 138 -6.80 -5.82 -8.79
C LYS A 138 -7.56 -4.78 -9.59
N ARG A 139 -6.89 -3.99 -10.42
CA ARG A 139 -7.55 -3.01 -11.31
C ARG A 139 -8.55 -3.72 -12.22
N ALA A 140 -8.13 -4.80 -12.89
CA ALA A 140 -9.00 -5.57 -13.78
C ALA A 140 -10.23 -6.18 -13.07
N LEU A 141 -10.07 -6.67 -11.83
CA LEU A 141 -11.18 -7.19 -11.03
C LEU A 141 -12.18 -6.11 -10.61
N ILE A 142 -11.70 -4.90 -10.28
CA ILE A 142 -12.57 -3.75 -9.96
C ILE A 142 -13.39 -3.39 -11.19
N GLU A 143 -12.74 -3.17 -12.33
CA GLU A 143 -13.41 -2.85 -13.60
C GLU A 143 -14.44 -3.92 -14.01
N ARG A 144 -14.13 -5.21 -13.77
CA ARG A 144 -15.07 -6.31 -14.06
C ARG A 144 -16.31 -6.26 -13.16
N ARG A 145 -16.15 -5.92 -11.88
CA ARG A 145 -17.29 -5.79 -10.94
C ARG A 145 -18.16 -4.60 -11.30
N GLU A 146 -17.55 -3.47 -11.64
CA GLU A 146 -18.27 -2.27 -12.07
C GLU A 146 -19.08 -2.51 -13.35
N ARG A 147 -18.52 -3.24 -14.32
CA ARG A 147 -19.24 -3.63 -15.55
C ARG A 147 -20.48 -4.47 -15.24
N LYS A 148 -20.34 -5.54 -14.44
CA LYS A 148 -21.46 -6.38 -14.03
C LYS A 148 -22.56 -5.59 -13.32
N GLN A 149 -22.19 -4.70 -12.40
CA GLN A 149 -23.17 -3.90 -11.66
C GLN A 149 -23.97 -2.94 -12.57
N ARG A 150 -23.38 -2.48 -13.68
CA ARG A 150 -24.10 -1.68 -14.69
C ARG A 150 -25.08 -2.53 -15.50
N GLU A 151 -24.67 -3.74 -15.87
CA GLU A 151 -25.51 -4.70 -16.61
C GLU A 151 -26.70 -5.17 -15.76
N ASP A 152 -26.51 -5.40 -14.45
CA ASP A 152 -27.57 -5.84 -13.54
C ASP A 152 -28.59 -4.74 -13.18
N ASN A 153 -28.23 -3.47 -13.38
CA ASN A 153 -29.07 -2.31 -13.08
C ASN A 153 -29.83 -1.75 -14.30
N GLN A 154 -29.72 -2.42 -15.46
CA GLN A 154 -30.36 -2.05 -16.73
C GLN A 154 -31.46 -3.04 -17.09
#